data_AF-A0A968C187-F1
#
_entry.id   AF-A0A968C187-F1
#
_cell.length_a   1.000
_cell.length_b   1.000
_cell.length_c   1.000
_cell.angle_alpha   90.00
_cell.angle_beta   90.00
_cell.angle_gamma   90.00
#
_symmetry.space_group_name_H-M   'P 1'
#
loop_
_entity.id
_entity.type
_entity.pdbx_description
1 polymer ?
#
loop_
_entity_poly.entity_id
_entity_poly.type
_entity_poly.pdbx_seq_one_letter_code
_entity_poly.pdbx_strand_id
1 'polypeptide(L)' 'MKKLEIARNDVEPPLRYGPKEAPIVLAGWGSTYGVLREVVDRMDGDARLVHFRDLWPFPADAAVEALHGSRLVVVE' A
#
# COMPACT_ATOMS: atom_id res chain seq x y z
N MET A 1 6.35 -21.57 -13.55
CA MET A 1 6.38 -22.18 -12.20
C MET A 1 4.95 -22.36 -11.68
N LYS A 2 4.32 -23.54 -11.80
CA LYS A 2 2.88 -23.72 -11.52
C LYS A 2 2.46 -23.35 -10.09
N LYS A 3 3.33 -23.59 -9.10
CA LYS A 3 3.10 -23.21 -7.70
C LYS A 3 2.98 -21.69 -7.49
N LEU A 4 3.80 -20.91 -8.21
CA LEU A 4 3.79 -19.46 -8.12
C LEU A 4 2.52 -18.86 -8.72
N GLU A 5 2.07 -19.39 -9.85
CA GLU A 5 0.82 -18.94 -10.50
C GLU A 5 -0.40 -19.18 -9.61
N ILE A 6 -0.45 -20.33 -8.92
CA ILE A 6 -1.53 -20.64 -7.99
C ILE A 6 -1.48 -19.71 -6.78
N ALA A 7 -0.30 -19.53 -6.18
CA ALA A 7 -0.12 -18.65 -5.01
C ALA A 7 -0.54 -17.20 -5.28
N ARG A 8 -0.48 -16.73 -6.55
CA ARG A 8 -0.93 -15.39 -6.93
C ARG A 8 -2.41 -15.15 -6.63
N ASN A 9 -3.23 -16.22 -6.61
CA ASN A 9 -4.66 -16.12 -6.28
C ASN A 9 -4.92 -15.91 -4.79
N ASP A 10 -3.93 -16.19 -3.93
CA ASP A 10 -4.04 -16.07 -2.47
C ASP A 10 -3.47 -14.74 -1.95
N VAL A 11 -2.83 -13.95 -2.82
CA VAL A 11 -2.23 -12.65 -2.47
C VAL A 11 -3.33 -11.62 -2.27
N GLU A 12 -3.37 -11.01 -1.09
CA GLU A 12 -4.32 -9.95 -0.80
C GLU A 12 -3.86 -8.59 -1.35
N PRO A 13 -4.79 -7.71 -1.77
CA PRO A 13 -4.43 -6.35 -2.15
C PRO A 13 -3.84 -5.58 -0.95
N PRO A 14 -3.00 -4.55 -1.21
CA PRO A 14 -2.46 -3.73 -0.15
C PRO A 14 -3.58 -3.02 0.60
N LEU A 15 -3.41 -2.89 1.91
CA LEU A 15 -4.34 -2.17 2.77
C LEU A 15 -4.27 -0.67 2.45
N ARG A 16 -5.43 -0.02 2.40
CA ARG A 16 -5.52 1.43 2.17
C ARG A 16 -6.13 2.12 3.38
N TYR A 17 -5.59 3.28 3.76
CA TYR A 17 -6.08 4.08 4.89
C TYR A 17 -5.97 5.59 4.60
N GLY A 18 -6.94 6.39 5.03
CA GLY A 18 -7.05 7.81 4.69
C GLY A 18 -7.86 8.09 3.40
N PRO A 19 -7.96 9.35 2.95
CA PRO A 19 -8.78 9.73 1.81
C PRO A 19 -8.29 9.11 0.50
N LYS A 20 -9.22 8.63 -0.32
CA LYS A 20 -8.89 7.93 -1.57
C LYS A 20 -8.05 8.79 -2.53
N GLU A 21 -8.34 10.08 -2.60
CA GLU A 21 -7.74 11.03 -3.55
C GLU A 21 -6.70 11.95 -2.88
N ALA A 22 -6.10 11.51 -1.77
CA ALA A 22 -5.06 12.29 -1.10
C ALA A 22 -3.85 12.52 -2.04
N PRO A 23 -3.26 13.73 -2.04
CA PRO A 23 -2.17 14.09 -2.95
C PRO A 23 -0.86 13.33 -2.66
N ILE A 24 -0.69 12.79 -1.44
CA ILE A 24 0.48 12.01 -1.04
C ILE A 24 0.07 10.57 -0.71
N VAL A 25 0.83 9.60 -1.22
CA VAL A 25 0.74 8.19 -0.81
C VAL A 25 1.99 7.82 -0.02
N LEU A 26 1.78 7.41 1.23
CA LEU A 26 2.79 6.76 2.05
C LEU A 26 2.67 5.25 1.85
N ALA A 27 3.70 4.63 1.28
CA ALA A 27 3.74 3.19 1.05
C ALA A 27 4.78 2.51 1.95
N GLY A 28 4.44 1.33 2.47
CA GLY A 28 5.33 0.56 3.32
C GLY A 28 4.86 -0.87 3.54
N TRP A 29 5.65 -1.64 4.26
CA TRP A 29 5.36 -3.00 4.66
C TRP A 29 5.94 -3.29 6.05
N GLY A 30 5.47 -4.37 6.70
CA GLY A 30 5.97 -4.79 8.00
C GLY A 30 5.62 -3.82 9.13
N SER A 31 6.61 -3.46 9.95
CA SER A 31 6.42 -2.68 11.18
C SER A 31 6.13 -1.20 10.95
N THR A 32 6.35 -0.67 9.74
CA THR A 32 6.11 0.75 9.44
C THR A 32 4.64 1.12 9.46
N TYR A 33 3.71 0.15 9.40
CA TYR A 33 2.26 0.37 9.43
C TYR A 33 1.81 1.37 10.52
N GLY A 34 2.21 1.15 11.77
CA GLY A 34 1.75 1.95 12.91
C GLY A 34 2.15 3.41 12.77
N VAL A 35 3.44 3.64 12.50
CA VAL A 35 3.99 5.00 12.33
C VAL A 35 3.38 5.69 11.12
N LEU A 36 3.24 5.00 9.98
CA LEU A 36 2.65 5.59 8.78
C LEU A 36 1.17 5.93 8.96
N ARG A 37 0.42 5.09 9.69
CA ARG A 37 -0.99 5.37 10.01
C ARG A 37 -1.11 6.63 10.86
N GLU A 38 -0.30 6.75 11.91
CA GLU A 38 -0.28 7.96 12.76
C GLU A 38 0.08 9.22 11.97
N VAL A 39 0.99 9.11 11.00
CA VAL A 39 1.33 10.23 10.12
C VAL A 39 0.15 10.62 9.24
N VAL A 40 -0.55 9.65 8.62
CA VAL A 40 -1.77 9.92 7.85
C VAL A 40 -2.81 10.64 8.69
N ASP A 41 -3.04 10.19 9.93
CA ASP A 41 -3.99 10.82 10.86
C ASP A 41 -3.59 12.27 11.19
N ARG A 42 -2.29 12.59 11.23
CA ARG A 42 -1.79 13.94 11.51
C ARG A 42 -1.77 14.87 10.29
N MET A 43 -1.83 14.32 9.07
CA MET A 43 -1.79 15.09 7.82
C MET A 43 -3.18 15.55 7.35
N ASP A 44 -4.23 15.29 8.14
CA ASP A 44 -5.60 15.82 7.95
C ASP A 44 -6.13 15.73 6.50
N GLY A 45 -5.89 14.56 5.87
CA GLY A 45 -6.38 14.24 4.54
C GLY A 45 -5.45 14.57 3.38
N ASP A 46 -4.29 15.19 3.63
CA ASP A 46 -3.26 15.40 2.61
C ASP A 46 -2.47 14.12 2.26
N ALA A 47 -2.58 13.08 3.07
CA ALA A 47 -1.95 11.80 2.83
C ALA A 47 -2.92 10.62 2.96
N ARG A 48 -2.60 9.54 2.23
CA ARG A 48 -3.16 8.21 2.42
C ARG A 48 -2.03 7.18 2.54
N LEU A 49 -2.30 6.11 3.27
CA LEU A 49 -1.40 4.98 3.45
C LEU A 49 -1.80 3.84 2.52
N VAL A 50 -0.81 3.25 1.86
CA VAL A 50 -0.89 1.97 1.13
C VAL A 50 0.10 1.00 1.76
N HIS A 51 -0.38 0.01 2.51
CA HIS A 51 0.47 -0.91 3.25
C HIS A 51 0.39 -2.34 2.68
N PHE A 52 1.52 -2.87 2.21
CA PHE A 52 1.60 -4.21 1.64
C PHE A 52 1.70 -5.25 2.78
N ARG A 53 0.80 -6.24 2.75
CA ARG A 53 0.82 -7.40 3.67
C ARG A 53 1.47 -8.61 3.01
N ASP A 54 1.21 -8.78 1.71
CA ASP A 54 1.86 -9.78 0.88
C ASP A 54 2.76 -9.09 -0.16
N LEU A 55 4.06 -9.43 -0.14
CA LEU A 55 5.04 -8.90 -1.08
C LEU A 55 5.34 -9.86 -2.24
N TRP A 56 5.13 -11.17 -2.03
CA TRP A 56 5.44 -12.17 -3.04
C TRP A 56 4.41 -13.32 -3.07
N PRO A 57 3.86 -13.67 -4.25
CA PRO A 57 3.96 -12.96 -5.53
C PRO A 57 3.51 -11.50 -5.42
N PHE A 58 4.23 -10.58 -6.07
CA PHE A 58 3.91 -9.16 -5.94
C PHE A 58 2.55 -8.83 -6.60
N PRO A 59 1.61 -8.18 -5.90
CA PRO A 59 0.29 -7.85 -6.43
C PRO A 59 0.34 -6.61 -7.34
N ALA A 60 0.96 -6.75 -8.52
CA ALA A 60 1.27 -5.62 -9.41
C ALA A 60 0.02 -4.79 -9.80
N ASP A 61 -1.07 -5.44 -10.21
CA ASP A 61 -2.27 -4.73 -10.67
C ASP A 61 -2.93 -3.95 -9.52
N ALA A 62 -3.04 -4.57 -8.34
CA ALA A 62 -3.57 -3.91 -7.15
C ALA A 62 -2.64 -2.80 -6.63
N ALA A 63 -1.31 -2.95 -6.79
CA ALA A 63 -0.34 -1.92 -6.45
C ALA A 63 -0.49 -0.70 -7.37
N VAL A 64 -0.60 -0.91 -8.69
CA VAL A 64 -0.82 0.18 -9.66
C VAL A 64 -2.10 0.94 -9.30
N GLU A 65 -3.19 0.23 -9.03
CA GLU A 65 -4.47 0.83 -8.64
C GLU A 65 -4.39 1.59 -7.30
N ALA A 66 -3.56 1.11 -6.36
CA ALA A 66 -3.41 1.72 -5.04
C ALA A 66 -2.52 2.97 -5.04
N LEU A 67 -1.49 3.00 -5.88
CA LEU A 67 -0.47 4.04 -5.88
C LEU A 67 -0.74 5.16 -6.91
N HIS A 68 -1.68 4.95 -7.83
CA HIS A 68 -1.97 5.88 -8.91
C HIS A 68 -2.40 7.28 -8.42
N GLY A 69 -1.99 8.32 -9.15
CA GLY A 69 -2.55 9.67 -9.05
C GLY A 69 -1.98 10.56 -7.94
N SER A 70 -1.01 10.07 -7.16
CA SER A 70 -0.47 10.78 -6.00
C SER A 70 1.06 10.80 -6.04
N ARG A 71 1.69 11.73 -5.30
CA ARG A 71 3.12 11.68 -5.01
C ARG A 71 3.42 10.50 -4.09
N LEU A 72 4.23 9.56 -4.55
CA LEU A 72 4.59 8.36 -3.80
C LEU A 72 5.82 8.59 -2.91
N VAL A 73 5.73 8.19 -1.64
CA VAL A 73 6.84 8.07 -0.69
C VAL A 73 6.85 6.65 -0.15
N VAL A 74 7.96 5.95 -0.32
CA VAL A 74 8.15 4.59 0.22
C VAL A 74 8.98 4.68 1.50
N VAL A 75 8.58 3.96 2.54
CA VAL A 75 9.24 3.95 3.85
C VAL A 75 9.55 2.51 4.26
N GLU A 76 10.83 2.27 4.56
CA GLU A 76 11.45 0.97 4.85
C GLU A 76 12.20 0.98 6.18
#